data_AF-A0AAU6IBI0-F1
#
_entry.id   AF-A0AAU6IBI0-F1
#
_cell.length_a   1.000
_cell.length_b   1.000
_cell.length_c   1.000
_cell.angle_alpha   90.00
_cell.angle_beta   90.00
_cell.angle_gamma   90.00
#
_symmetry.space_group_name_H-M   'P 1'
#
loop_
_entity.id
_entity.type
_entity.pdbx_description
1 polymer ?
#
loop_
_entity_poly.entity_id
_entity_poly.type
_entity_poly.pdbx_seq_one_letter_code
_entity_poly.pdbx_strand_id
1 'polypeptide(L)'
;MKQCTHADALPHPEPEPTSETCLECVAAGTHPVQLRLCLDCGHLSCCDSSPLRHATEHFKETGHPVMRTFEAGESWRWCFVDHVLA
;
A
#
# COMPACT_ATOMS: atom_id res chain seq x y z
N MET A 1 -6.93 -18.40 -10.48
CA MET A 1 -6.26 -17.23 -9.87
C MET A 1 -7.33 -16.17 -9.69
N LYS A 2 -7.61 -15.72 -8.46
CA LYS A 2 -8.64 -14.69 -8.23
C LYS A 2 -8.09 -13.36 -8.74
N GLN A 3 -8.45 -12.99 -9.96
CA GLN A 3 -8.18 -11.65 -10.48
C GLN A 3 -9.02 -10.67 -9.69
N CYS A 4 -8.36 -9.79 -8.97
CA CYS A 4 -9.01 -8.65 -8.33
C CYS A 4 -9.33 -7.62 -9.42
N THR A 5 -10.62 -7.32 -9.64
CA THR A 5 -11.03 -6.31 -10.62
C THR A 5 -10.54 -4.91 -10.24
N HIS A 6 -10.28 -4.66 -8.95
CA HIS A 6 -9.75 -3.38 -8.47
C HIS A 6 -8.32 -3.11 -8.95
N ALA A 7 -7.52 -4.14 -9.25
CA ALA A 7 -6.18 -3.96 -9.78
C ALA A 7 -6.19 -3.55 -11.27
N ASP A 8 -7.25 -3.91 -12.00
CA ASP A 8 -7.46 -3.52 -13.39
C ASP A 8 -7.96 -2.07 -13.50
N ALA A 9 -8.74 -1.63 -12.50
CA ALA A 9 -9.26 -0.27 -12.40
C ALA A 9 -8.23 0.79 -11.96
N LEU A 10 -6.96 0.41 -11.78
CA LEU A 10 -5.92 1.32 -11.31
C LEU A 10 -5.52 2.35 -12.37
N PRO A 11 -5.12 3.57 -11.94
CA PRO A 11 -4.61 4.58 -12.86
C PRO A 11 -3.33 4.09 -13.56
N HIS A 12 -3.22 4.43 -14.86
CA HIS A 12 -2.03 4.19 -15.67
C HIS A 12 -1.56 5.51 -16.31
N PRO A 13 -0.32 5.97 -16.08
CA PRO A 13 0.78 5.26 -15.39
C PRO A 13 0.57 5.14 -13.87
N GLU A 14 1.27 4.18 -13.25
CA GLU A 14 1.27 4.01 -11.79
C GLU A 14 1.76 5.30 -11.10
N PRO A 15 1.13 5.72 -9.98
CA PRO A 15 1.52 6.95 -9.30
C PRO A 15 2.91 6.82 -8.68
N GLU A 16 3.66 7.92 -8.70
CA GLU A 16 4.95 8.01 -8.04
C GLU A 16 4.78 8.06 -6.52
N PRO A 17 5.69 7.45 -5.75
CA PRO A 17 5.65 7.51 -4.30
C PRO A 17 5.79 8.96 -3.83
N THR A 18 4.83 9.43 -3.03
CA THR A 18 4.84 10.81 -2.49
C THR A 18 5.91 11.03 -1.42
N SER A 19 6.55 9.97 -0.96
CA SER A 19 7.55 9.96 0.12
C SER A 19 8.52 8.81 -0.10
N GLU A 20 9.63 8.80 0.64
CA GLU A 20 10.59 7.68 0.63
C GLU A 20 10.26 6.61 1.68
N THR A 21 9.37 6.92 2.63
CA THR A 21 8.96 6.05 3.72
C THR A 21 7.57 6.40 4.25
N CYS A 22 7.06 5.60 5.18
CA CYS A 22 5.81 5.85 5.89
C CYS A 22 5.98 7.02 6.88
N LEU A 23 5.48 8.19 6.50
CA LEU A 23 5.57 9.42 7.30
C LEU A 23 4.89 9.26 8.68
N GLU A 24 3.80 8.50 8.74
CA GLU A 24 3.07 8.23 9.98
C GLU A 24 3.92 7.40 10.96
N CYS A 25 4.70 6.43 10.47
CA CYS A 25 5.64 5.69 11.31
C CYS A 25 6.74 6.60 11.84
N VAL A 26 7.29 7.47 11.01
CA VAL A 26 8.31 8.45 11.42
C VAL A 26 7.76 9.40 12.47
N ALA A 27 6.54 9.91 12.27
CA ALA A 27 5.86 10.79 13.23
C ALA A 27 5.58 10.09 14.57
N ALA A 28 5.25 8.81 14.54
CA ALA A 28 5.05 7.99 15.74
C ALA A 28 6.38 7.51 16.39
N GLY A 29 7.53 7.82 15.80
CA GLY A 29 8.83 7.37 16.30
C GLY A 29 9.05 5.86 16.18
N THR A 30 8.40 5.21 15.22
CA THR A 30 8.55 3.78 14.93
C THR A 30 9.15 3.54 13.54
N HIS A 31 9.55 2.30 13.28
CA HIS A 31 10.12 1.90 12.01
C HIS A 31 9.17 0.96 11.27
N PRO A 32 8.82 1.24 10.00
CA PRO A 32 8.04 0.32 9.20
C PRO A 32 8.86 -0.93 8.92
N VAL A 33 8.24 -2.11 9.01
CA VAL A 33 8.91 -3.38 8.67
C VAL A 33 9.03 -3.51 7.16
N GLN A 34 7.93 -3.23 6.45
CA GLN A 34 7.85 -3.21 4.99
C GLN A 34 6.96 -2.05 4.57
N LEU A 35 7.25 -1.48 3.42
CA LEU A 35 6.51 -0.36 2.83
C LEU A 35 5.55 -0.83 1.74
N ARG A 36 4.39 -0.19 1.68
CA ARG A 36 3.36 -0.42 0.67
C ARG A 36 2.99 0.91 0.01
N LEU A 37 3.09 0.93 -1.31
CA LEU A 37 2.71 2.05 -2.15
C LEU A 37 1.26 1.90 -2.60
N CYS A 38 0.42 2.87 -2.25
CA CYS A 38 -0.93 2.95 -2.79
C CYS A 38 -0.87 3.28 -4.29
N LEU A 39 -1.44 2.40 -5.12
CA LEU A 39 -1.45 2.59 -6.57
C LEU A 39 -2.56 3.52 -7.06
N ASP A 40 -3.39 4.04 -6.16
CA ASP A 40 -4.45 5.00 -6.49
C ASP A 40 -3.94 6.45 -6.33
N CYS A 41 -3.28 6.72 -5.20
CA CYS A 41 -2.85 8.08 -4.83
C CYS A 41 -1.32 8.26 -4.64
N GLY A 42 -0.53 7.19 -4.70
CA GLY A 42 0.93 7.26 -4.50
C GLY A 42 1.40 7.33 -3.04
N HIS A 43 0.51 7.13 -2.06
CA HIS A 43 0.87 7.19 -0.63
C HIS A 43 1.70 5.97 -0.19
N LEU A 44 2.82 6.21 0.51
CA LEU A 44 3.60 5.14 1.16
C LEU A 44 3.13 4.92 2.59
N SER A 45 2.71 3.70 2.88
CA SER A 45 2.22 3.26 4.19
C SER A 45 2.97 2.02 4.67
N CYS A 46 2.92 1.72 5.97
CA CYS A 46 3.55 0.52 6.52
C CYS A 46 2.63 -0.70 6.41
N CYS A 47 3.22 -1.87 6.17
CA CYS A 47 2.50 -3.14 6.07
C CYS A 47 1.76 -3.49 7.39
N ASP A 48 0.76 -4.37 7.32
CA ASP A 48 -0.02 -4.85 8.49
C ASP A 48 0.84 -5.62 9.52
N SER A 49 2.01 -6.10 9.13
CA SER A 49 3.02 -6.67 10.04
C SER A 49 3.73 -5.61 10.90
N SER A 50 3.61 -4.32 10.57
CA SER A 50 4.14 -3.22 11.37
C SER A 50 3.19 -2.91 12.55
N PRO A 51 3.70 -2.41 13.68
CA PRO A 51 2.89 -2.22 14.89
C PRO A 51 1.68 -1.31 14.71
N LEU A 52 1.74 -0.35 13.78
CA LEU A 52 0.69 0.65 13.56
C LEU A 52 -0.24 0.37 12.37
N ARG A 53 0.12 -0.55 11.47
CA ARG A 53 -0.73 -1.00 10.36
C ARG A 53 -1.32 0.15 9.51
N HIS A 54 -0.51 1.16 9.20
CA HIS A 54 -0.96 2.35 8.47
C HIS A 54 -1.50 2.03 7.08
N ALA A 55 -1.10 0.94 6.42
CA ALA A 55 -1.73 0.54 5.16
C ALA A 55 -3.22 0.21 5.33
N THR A 56 -3.59 -0.42 6.45
CA THR A 56 -4.99 -0.74 6.77
C THR A 56 -5.76 0.52 7.16
N GLU A 57 -5.15 1.43 7.92
CA GLU A 57 -5.78 2.71 8.28
C GLU A 57 -5.97 3.61 7.05
N HIS A 58 -4.94 3.74 6.19
CA HIS A 58 -5.03 4.45 4.92
C HIS A 58 -6.16 3.93 4.05
N PHE A 59 -6.32 2.60 3.94
CA PHE A 59 -7.45 2.00 3.24
C PHE A 59 -8.80 2.42 3.86
N LYS A 60 -8.93 2.43 5.19
CA LYS A 60 -10.18 2.83 5.85
C LYS A 60 -10.50 4.31 5.68
N GLU A 61 -9.49 5.18 5.66
CA GLU A 61 -9.67 6.63 5.54
C GLU A 61 -9.95 7.06 4.10
N THR A 62 -9.25 6.47 3.13
CA THR A 62 -9.31 6.88 1.72
C THR A 62 -10.19 5.97 0.85
N GLY A 63 -10.37 4.72 1.24
CA GLY A 63 -11.04 3.70 0.45
C GLY A 63 -10.17 3.08 -0.65
N HIS A 64 -8.85 3.36 -0.71
CA HIS A 64 -7.99 2.85 -1.78
C HIS A 64 -7.76 1.34 -1.67
N PRO A 65 -8.28 0.53 -2.63
CA PRO A 65 -8.39 -0.91 -2.43
C PRO A 65 -7.09 -1.67 -2.70
N VAL A 66 -6.15 -1.10 -3.47
CA VAL A 66 -4.95 -1.81 -3.92
C VAL A 66 -3.67 -1.07 -3.56
N MET A 67 -2.72 -1.81 -2.98
CA MET A 67 -1.38 -1.31 -2.70
C MET A 67 -0.33 -2.30 -3.18
N ARG A 68 0.78 -1.79 -3.73
CA ARG A 68 1.94 -2.57 -4.16
C ARG A 68 2.98 -2.62 -3.07
N THR A 69 3.74 -3.71 -2.99
CA THR A 69 4.97 -3.70 -2.20
C THR A 69 5.97 -2.67 -2.76
N PHE A 70 6.65 -1.96 -1.87
CA PHE A 70 7.74 -1.02 -2.23
C PHE A 70 9.12 -1.62 -1.91
N GLU A 71 9.20 -2.94 -1.75
CA GLU A 71 10.45 -3.63 -1.48
C GLU A 71 11.28 -3.87 -2.74
N ALA A 72 12.60 -3.86 -2.58
CA ALA A 72 13.53 -4.03 -3.68
C ALA A 72 13.43 -5.46 -4.25
N GLY A 73 12.97 -5.56 -5.50
CA GLY A 73 12.88 -6.83 -6.24
C GLY A 73 11.50 -7.48 -6.21
N GLU A 74 10.53 -6.90 -5.51
CA GLU A 74 9.15 -7.37 -5.50
C GLU A 74 8.21 -6.30 -6.08
N SER A 75 7.17 -6.75 -6.80
CA SER A 75 6.19 -5.85 -7.43
C SER A 75 4.76 -6.37 -7.32
N TRP A 76 4.53 -7.35 -6.44
CA TRP A 76 3.20 -7.89 -6.20
C TRP A 76 2.29 -6.86 -5.55
N ARG A 77 0.98 -7.02 -5.82
CA ARG A 77 -0.05 -6.10 -5.35
C ARG A 77 -0.95 -6.82 -4.36
N TRP A 78 -1.43 -6.09 -3.37
CA TRP A 78 -2.38 -6.55 -2.37
C TRP A 78 -3.68 -5.79 -2.53
N CYS A 79 -4.79 -6.53 -2.65
CA CYS A 79 -6.11 -5.93 -2.53
C CYS A 79 -6.65 -6.09 -1.10
N PHE A 80 -6.93 -4.97 -0.44
CA PHE A 80 -7.57 -4.91 0.88
C PHE A 80 -9.07 -5.21 0.84
N VAL A 81 -9.72 -5.17 -0.32
CA VAL A 81 -11.13 -5.55 -0.47
C VAL A 81 -11.28 -7.05 -0.65
N ASP A 82 -10.53 -7.63 -1.58
CA ASP A 82 -10.61 -9.05 -1.92
C ASP A 82 -9.73 -9.94 -1.03
N HIS A 83 -8.80 -9.34 -0.26
CA HIS A 83 -7.79 -10.04 0.54
C HIS A 83 -6.98 -11.05 -0.30
N VAL A 84 -6.60 -10.64 -1.52
CA VAL A 84 -5.82 -11.48 -2.44
C VAL A 84 -4.59 -10.73 -2.97
N LEU A 85 -3.59 -11.51 -3.35
CA LEU A 85 -2.49 -11.06 -4.19
C LEU A 85 -3.03 -10.87 -5.62
N ALA A 86 -2.84 -9.67 -6.16
CA ALA A 86 -3.21 -9.27 -7.50
C ALA A 86 -1.98 -9.16 -8.41
#